data_AF-A0A7S3BUD4-F1
#
_entry.id   AF-A0A7S3BUD4-F1
#
_cell.length_a   1.000
_cell.length_b   1.000
_cell.length_c   1.000
_cell.angle_alpha   90.00
_cell.angle_beta   90.00
_cell.angle_gamma   90.00
#
_symmetry.space_group_name_H-M   'P 1'
#
loop_
_entity.id
_entity.type
_entity.pdbx_description
1 polymer ?
#
loop_
_entity_poly.entity_id
_entity_poly.type
_entity_poly.pdbx_seq_one_letter_code
_entity_poly.pdbx_strand_id
1 'polypeptide(L)'
;HALDLGAGQAVPFFGTSYTRLYASTNGFVAFDARTPSWWTGVSARVHYQTARISPLFNDFYPKEYRHMTYLLLEDRITITWSEAPRYHNWGQSTFQATMFFDGRISLAYGDISARYGLVGISAGRGEPAGGGLSTDWSRIVGCRGE
;
A
#
# COMPACT_ATOMS: atom_id res chain seq x y z
N HIS A 1 -5.41 -7.93 -7.17
CA HIS A 1 -5.25 -9.36 -6.84
C HIS A 1 -5.79 -9.60 -5.44
N ALA A 2 -6.73 -10.53 -5.28
CA ALA A 2 -7.27 -10.89 -3.97
C ALA A 2 -6.31 -11.82 -3.23
N LEU A 3 -6.11 -11.59 -1.95
CA LEU A 3 -5.21 -12.33 -1.06
C LEU A 3 -6.01 -12.84 0.12
N ASP A 4 -6.24 -14.14 0.18
CA ASP A 4 -6.85 -14.80 1.33
C ASP A 4 -5.80 -15.07 2.41
N LEU A 5 -6.11 -14.71 3.66
CA LEU A 5 -5.28 -15.04 4.81
C LEU A 5 -5.62 -16.45 5.31
N GLY A 6 -4.71 -17.05 6.08
CA GLY A 6 -4.89 -18.38 6.65
C GLY A 6 -6.00 -18.43 7.70
N ALA A 7 -6.40 -19.64 8.07
CA ALA A 7 -7.40 -19.85 9.11
C ALA A 7 -6.95 -19.22 10.44
N GLY A 8 -7.82 -18.43 11.06
CA GLY A 8 -7.52 -17.70 12.30
C GLY A 8 -6.63 -16.46 12.12
N GLN A 9 -6.17 -16.16 10.90
CA GLN A 9 -5.35 -14.99 10.61
C GLN A 9 -6.22 -13.83 10.16
N ALA A 10 -5.96 -12.64 10.70
CA ALA A 10 -6.63 -11.42 10.29
C ALA A 10 -5.72 -10.21 10.49
N VAL A 11 -5.84 -9.23 9.60
CA VAL A 11 -5.23 -7.92 9.79
C VAL A 11 -6.25 -6.99 10.46
N PRO A 12 -6.00 -6.51 11.69
CA PRO A 12 -6.79 -5.45 12.30
C PRO A 12 -6.53 -4.13 11.59
N PHE A 13 -7.58 -3.47 11.12
CA PHE A 13 -7.46 -2.18 10.44
C PHE A 13 -8.69 -1.31 10.72
N PHE A 14 -8.49 -0.13 11.32
CA PHE A 14 -9.55 0.81 11.73
C PHE A 14 -10.75 0.17 12.45
N GLY A 15 -10.48 -0.75 13.38
CA GLY A 15 -11.50 -1.41 14.20
C GLY A 15 -12.22 -2.58 13.53
N THR A 16 -11.78 -2.99 12.32
CA THR A 16 -12.29 -4.17 11.61
C THR A 16 -11.17 -5.19 11.42
N SER A 17 -11.47 -6.48 11.61
CA SER A 17 -10.54 -7.58 11.34
C SER A 17 -10.78 -8.11 9.94
N TYR A 18 -9.77 -8.05 9.07
CA TYR A 18 -9.87 -8.46 7.67
C TYR A 18 -9.13 -9.77 7.43
N THR A 19 -9.84 -10.75 6.87
CA THR A 19 -9.29 -12.07 6.47
C THR A 19 -8.96 -12.16 4.98
N ARG A 20 -9.31 -11.12 4.21
CA ARG A 20 -9.00 -10.98 2.79
C ARG A 20 -8.55 -9.57 2.48
N LEU A 21 -7.49 -9.46 1.69
CA LEU A 21 -6.91 -8.20 1.23
C LEU A 21 -6.92 -8.14 -0.31
N TYR A 22 -6.72 -6.94 -0.85
CA TYR A 22 -6.69 -6.70 -2.30
C TYR A 22 -5.43 -5.90 -2.65
N ALA A 23 -4.38 -6.60 -3.11
CA ALA A 23 -3.13 -5.98 -3.55
C ALA A 23 -3.23 -5.51 -5.01
N SER A 24 -2.73 -4.31 -5.27
CA SER A 24 -2.71 -3.69 -6.59
C SER A 24 -1.28 -3.50 -7.07
N THR A 25 -1.04 -3.75 -8.36
CA THR A 25 0.24 -3.43 -9.02
C THR A 25 0.59 -1.97 -8.87
N ASN A 26 -0.41 -1.08 -8.75
CA ASN A 26 -0.27 0.35 -8.53
C ASN A 26 0.24 0.73 -7.12
N GLY A 27 0.81 -0.22 -6.37
CA GLY A 27 1.53 0.06 -5.12
C GLY A 27 0.62 0.38 -3.93
N PHE A 28 -0.52 -0.29 -3.85
CA PHE A 28 -1.41 -0.21 -2.69
C PHE A 28 -2.08 -1.56 -2.36
N VAL A 29 -2.53 -1.66 -1.11
CA VAL A 29 -3.36 -2.76 -0.59
C VAL A 29 -4.67 -2.17 -0.08
N ALA A 30 -5.78 -2.67 -0.57
CA ALA A 30 -7.11 -2.31 -0.08
C ALA A 30 -7.72 -3.44 0.77
N PHE A 31 -8.61 -3.04 1.66
CA PHE A 31 -9.32 -3.93 2.58
C PHE A 31 -10.77 -4.18 2.13
N ASP A 32 -11.23 -3.49 1.09
CA ASP A 32 -12.51 -3.72 0.44
C ASP A 32 -12.33 -4.07 -1.05
N ALA A 33 -13.29 -4.82 -1.59
CA ALA A 33 -13.32 -5.20 -3.00
C ALA A 33 -13.71 -4.06 -3.94
N ARG A 34 -14.05 -2.87 -3.41
CA ARG A 34 -14.63 -1.74 -4.16
C ARG A 34 -13.58 -0.88 -4.85
N THR A 35 -12.31 -1.30 -4.87
CA THR A 35 -11.28 -0.61 -5.65
C THR A 35 -11.70 -0.53 -7.12
N PRO A 36 -11.90 0.67 -7.70
CA PRO A 36 -12.27 0.80 -9.10
C PRO A 36 -11.20 0.13 -9.98
N SER A 37 -11.64 -0.75 -10.88
CA SER A 37 -10.76 -1.50 -11.79
C SER A 37 -10.20 -0.64 -12.94
N TRP A 38 -10.56 0.64 -12.99
CA TRP A 38 -10.19 1.56 -14.05
C TRP A 38 -9.56 2.80 -13.44
N TRP A 39 -8.40 3.16 -13.97
CA TRP A 39 -7.54 4.24 -13.52
C TRP A 39 -8.32 5.54 -13.27
N THR A 40 -8.29 6.02 -12.01
CA THR A 40 -8.86 7.31 -11.61
C THR A 40 -7.79 8.37 -11.33
N GLY A 41 -6.52 8.08 -11.63
CA GLY A 41 -5.38 8.93 -11.28
C GLY A 41 -4.88 8.73 -9.85
N VAL A 42 -3.60 9.03 -9.61
CA VAL A 42 -3.05 9.16 -8.25
C VAL A 42 -3.56 10.46 -7.65
N SER A 43 -4.39 10.37 -6.61
CA SER A 43 -4.85 11.56 -5.87
C SER A 43 -5.20 11.21 -4.43
N ALA A 44 -5.15 12.22 -3.55
CA ALA A 44 -5.62 12.11 -2.17
C ALA A 44 -7.08 11.65 -2.12
N ARG A 45 -7.95 12.27 -2.94
CA ARG A 45 -9.37 11.91 -3.04
C ARG A 45 -9.59 10.43 -3.31
N VAL A 46 -8.87 9.88 -4.29
CA VAL A 46 -8.96 8.45 -4.61
C VAL A 46 -8.43 7.60 -3.46
N HIS A 47 -7.31 8.00 -2.83
CA HIS A 47 -6.73 7.28 -1.70
C HIS A 47 -7.69 7.18 -0.50
N TYR A 48 -8.32 8.30 -0.14
CA TYR A 48 -9.16 8.38 1.06
C TYR A 48 -10.59 7.82 0.91
N GLN A 49 -11.00 7.45 -0.31
CA GLN A 49 -12.32 6.86 -0.58
C GLN A 49 -12.48 5.40 -0.16
N THR A 50 -11.38 4.68 0.06
CA THR A 50 -11.44 3.27 0.48
C THR A 50 -10.46 3.00 1.61
N ALA A 51 -10.74 1.96 2.39
CA ALA A 51 -9.82 1.49 3.42
C ALA A 51 -8.58 0.90 2.72
N ARG A 52 -7.41 1.54 2.87
CA ARG A 52 -6.20 1.14 2.15
C ARG A 52 -4.91 1.55 2.83
N ILE A 53 -3.84 0.84 2.50
CA ILE A 53 -2.45 1.18 2.76
C ILE A 53 -1.76 1.38 1.40
N SER A 54 -1.11 2.51 1.21
CA SER A 54 -0.37 2.86 -0.01
C SER A 54 1.09 3.08 0.34
N PRO A 55 1.97 2.05 0.29
CA PRO A 55 3.41 2.25 0.43
C PRO A 55 3.94 3.18 -0.67
N LEU A 56 3.43 3.05 -1.91
CA LEU A 56 3.74 3.96 -3.01
C LEU A 56 2.64 3.86 -4.08
N PHE A 57 1.54 4.59 -3.91
CA PHE A 57 0.49 4.62 -4.91
C PHE A 57 0.95 5.41 -6.14
N ASN A 58 1.06 4.71 -7.27
CA ASN A 58 1.44 5.27 -8.57
C ASN A 58 0.81 4.50 -9.74
N ASP A 59 1.05 4.98 -10.97
CA ASP A 59 0.72 4.28 -12.20
C ASP A 59 1.81 3.26 -12.54
N PHE A 60 1.81 2.11 -11.86
CA PHE A 60 2.75 1.02 -12.15
C PHE A 60 2.12 0.05 -13.15
N TYR A 61 2.96 -0.58 -13.98
CA TYR A 61 2.48 -1.32 -15.14
C TYR A 61 1.60 -2.54 -14.75
N PRO A 62 0.28 -2.51 -15.01
CA PRO A 62 -0.66 -3.47 -14.39
C PRO A 62 -0.67 -4.85 -15.05
N LYS A 63 -0.04 -5.01 -16.22
CA LYS A 63 0.03 -6.30 -16.92
C LYS A 63 1.13 -7.21 -16.39
N GLU A 64 1.92 -6.76 -15.41
CA GLU A 64 3.11 -7.47 -14.93
C GLU A 64 3.04 -7.76 -13.43
N TYR A 65 2.13 -8.66 -13.04
CA TYR A 65 2.07 -9.16 -11.66
C TYR A 65 3.36 -9.86 -11.18
N ARG A 66 4.28 -10.20 -12.08
CA ARG A 66 5.58 -10.80 -11.71
C ARG A 66 6.41 -9.93 -10.75
N HIS A 67 6.19 -8.62 -10.79
CA HIS A 67 6.87 -7.66 -9.91
C HIS A 67 6.18 -7.50 -8.56
N MET A 68 5.01 -8.13 -8.35
CA MET A 68 4.25 -8.05 -7.12
C MET A 68 4.08 -9.43 -6.51
N THR A 69 4.81 -9.71 -5.43
CA THR A 69 4.75 -10.98 -4.69
C THR A 69 4.23 -10.75 -3.28
N TYR A 70 3.87 -11.83 -2.59
CA TYR A 70 3.52 -11.77 -1.18
C TYR A 70 4.05 -12.96 -0.40
N LEU A 71 4.31 -12.75 0.88
CA LEU A 71 4.69 -13.76 1.85
C LEU A 71 3.72 -13.68 3.04
N LEU A 72 2.99 -14.78 3.27
CA LEU A 72 2.11 -14.94 4.41
C LEU A 72 2.85 -15.78 5.47
N LEU A 73 2.96 -15.23 6.68
CA LEU A 73 3.53 -15.89 7.86
C LEU A 73 2.48 -16.00 8.95
N GLU A 74 2.84 -16.62 10.08
CA GLU A 74 1.92 -16.83 11.21
C GLU A 74 1.41 -15.52 11.83
N ASP A 75 2.20 -14.46 11.78
CA ASP A 75 1.96 -13.19 12.47
C ASP A 75 1.77 -11.99 11.54
N ARG A 76 1.96 -12.15 10.23
CA ARG A 76 1.94 -11.05 9.26
C ARG A 76 1.73 -11.51 7.83
N ILE A 77 1.36 -10.55 6.98
CA ILE A 77 1.51 -10.65 5.53
C ILE A 77 2.37 -9.51 5.00
N THR A 78 3.32 -9.84 4.13
CA THR A 78 4.17 -8.87 3.44
C THR A 78 3.88 -8.91 1.95
N ILE A 79 3.59 -7.76 1.35
CA ILE A 79 3.47 -7.60 -0.10
C ILE A 79 4.69 -6.82 -0.57
N THR A 80 5.34 -7.34 -1.62
CA THR A 80 6.55 -6.79 -2.21
C THR A 80 6.29 -6.37 -3.63
N TRP A 81 6.60 -5.12 -3.95
CA TRP A 81 6.74 -4.64 -5.31
C TRP A 81 8.24 -4.58 -5.58
N SER A 82 8.77 -5.51 -6.38
CA SER A 82 10.20 -5.59 -6.72
C SER A 82 10.40 -5.10 -8.13
N GLU A 83 11.29 -4.12 -8.31
CA GLU A 83 11.64 -3.55 -9.61
C GLU A 83 10.41 -3.16 -10.45
N ALA A 84 9.34 -2.70 -9.78
CA ALA A 84 8.05 -2.46 -10.40
C ALA A 84 8.18 -1.31 -11.42
N PRO A 85 7.95 -1.57 -12.73
CA PRO A 85 8.14 -0.56 -13.75
C PRO A 85 6.95 0.38 -13.77
N ARG A 86 7.24 1.66 -13.92
CA ARG A 86 6.20 2.67 -14.08
C ARG A 86 5.55 2.56 -15.47
N TYR A 87 4.23 2.72 -15.55
CA TYR A 87 3.51 2.75 -16.82
C TYR A 87 4.06 3.90 -17.71
N HIS A 88 4.45 3.55 -18.94
CA HIS A 88 4.92 4.47 -19.99
C HIS A 88 6.18 5.30 -19.69
N ASN A 89 6.95 4.95 -18.66
CA ASN A 89 8.18 5.66 -18.27
C ASN A 89 9.35 4.70 -18.01
N TRP A 90 10.57 5.23 -18.10
CA TRP A 90 11.78 4.55 -17.69
C TRP A 90 11.98 4.71 -16.19
N GLY A 91 12.19 3.60 -15.48
CA GLY A 91 12.42 3.57 -14.05
C GLY A 91 11.60 2.49 -13.34
N GLN A 92 12.18 1.96 -12.27
CA GLN A 92 11.63 0.90 -11.46
C GLN A 92 11.67 1.30 -9.98
N SER A 93 10.72 0.80 -9.20
CA SER A 93 10.70 1.04 -7.75
C SER A 93 10.53 -0.26 -7.00
N THR A 94 11.30 -0.42 -5.93
CA THR A 94 11.25 -1.56 -5.02
C THR A 94 10.77 -1.10 -3.65
N PHE A 95 9.66 -1.63 -3.19
CA PHE A 95 9.07 -1.28 -1.90
C PHE A 95 8.19 -2.40 -1.37
N GLN A 96 7.88 -2.36 -0.07
CA GLN A 96 7.10 -3.38 0.62
C GLN A 96 6.10 -2.76 1.58
N ALA A 97 4.99 -3.47 1.80
CA ALA A 97 4.07 -3.22 2.90
C ALA A 97 3.86 -4.51 3.69
N THR A 98 4.15 -4.45 4.99
CA THR A 98 3.89 -5.53 5.94
C THR A 98 2.74 -5.13 6.86
N MET A 99 1.73 -5.98 6.93
CA MET A 99 0.62 -5.87 7.87
C MET A 99 0.71 -7.02 8.87
N PHE A 100 0.95 -6.67 10.13
CA PHE A 100 1.00 -7.63 11.23
C PHE A 100 -0.41 -7.87 11.78
N PHE A 101 -0.67 -9.08 12.27
CA PHE A 101 -1.97 -9.45 12.82
C PHE A 101 -2.22 -8.86 14.22
N ASP A 102 -1.21 -8.21 14.80
CA ASP A 102 -1.35 -7.36 15.99
C ASP A 102 -1.72 -5.89 15.67
N GLY A 103 -1.88 -5.55 14.39
CA GLY A 103 -2.28 -4.22 13.93
C GLY A 103 -1.11 -3.29 13.59
N ARG A 104 0.15 -3.71 13.78
CA ARG A 104 1.29 -2.92 13.30
C ARG A 104 1.36 -2.94 11.77
N ILE A 105 1.85 -1.84 11.20
CA ILE A 105 2.11 -1.70 9.77
C ILE A 105 3.55 -1.25 9.60
N SER A 106 4.29 -1.91 8.71
CA SER A 106 5.64 -1.50 8.32
C SER A 106 5.71 -1.28 6.82
N LEU A 107 6.33 -0.17 6.41
CA LEU A 107 6.59 0.17 5.02
C LEU A 107 8.11 0.20 4.84
N ALA A 108 8.62 -0.50 3.83
CA ALA A 108 10.03 -0.55 3.51
C ALA A 108 10.27 -0.11 2.07
N TYR A 109 11.39 0.57 1.83
CA TYR A 109 11.75 1.13 0.53
C TYR A 109 13.17 0.72 0.18
N GLY A 110 13.33 0.14 -1.00
CA GLY A 110 14.64 -0.05 -1.65
C GLY A 110 14.87 1.08 -2.64
N ASP A 111 15.33 0.76 -3.85
CA ASP A 111 15.49 1.75 -4.91
C ASP A 111 14.15 2.30 -5.36
N ILE A 112 13.98 3.63 -5.30
CA ILE A 112 12.76 4.32 -5.73
C ILE A 112 13.11 5.30 -6.85
N SER A 113 12.73 4.97 -8.09
CA SER A 113 12.85 5.90 -9.22
C SER A 113 11.60 6.77 -9.44
N ALA A 114 10.52 6.53 -8.69
CA ALA A 114 9.27 7.25 -8.87
C ALA A 114 9.44 8.74 -8.53
N ARG A 115 9.24 9.62 -9.51
CA ARG A 115 9.36 11.09 -9.32
C ARG A 115 8.20 11.72 -8.56
N TYR A 116 7.09 11.01 -8.48
CA TYR A 116 5.92 11.39 -7.70
C TYR A 116 5.19 10.11 -7.28
N GLY A 117 4.35 10.22 -6.26
CA GLY A 117 3.49 9.15 -5.78
C GLY A 117 2.79 9.58 -4.51
N LEU A 118 1.91 8.73 -4.00
CA LEU A 118 1.25 8.95 -2.71
C LEU A 118 1.65 7.84 -1.75
N VAL A 119 2.17 8.24 -0.59
CA VAL A 119 2.37 7.35 0.57
C VAL A 119 1.30 7.67 1.60
N GLY A 120 0.56 6.68 2.11
CA GLY A 120 -0.51 6.96 3.05
C GLY A 120 -1.27 5.75 3.57
N ILE A 121 -2.02 6.00 4.63
CA ILE A 121 -2.94 5.05 5.27
C ILE A 121 -4.31 5.74 5.35
N SER A 122 -5.35 5.04 4.90
CA SER A 122 -6.72 5.57 4.82
C SER A 122 -7.72 4.62 5.47
N ALA A 123 -8.64 5.18 6.25
CA ALA A 123 -9.80 4.49 6.82
C ALA A 123 -10.98 4.35 5.84
N GLY A 124 -10.90 4.93 4.64
CA GLY A 124 -11.98 4.91 3.66
C GLY A 124 -13.18 5.81 3.99
N ARG A 125 -12.98 6.85 4.79
CA ARG A 125 -14.06 7.75 5.26
C ARG A 125 -14.06 9.12 4.56
N GLY A 126 -13.38 9.21 3.41
CA GLY A 126 -13.14 10.48 2.72
C GLY A 126 -11.93 11.22 3.27
N GLU A 127 -11.54 12.29 2.58
CA GLU A 127 -10.41 13.11 3.00
C GLU A 127 -10.67 13.70 4.39
N PRO A 128 -9.71 13.62 5.33
CA PRO A 128 -9.89 14.23 6.63
C PRO A 128 -10.05 15.75 6.50
N ALA A 129 -10.93 16.34 7.32
CA ALA A 129 -11.12 17.79 7.35
C ALA A 129 -9.76 18.49 7.57
N GLY A 130 -9.40 19.41 6.66
CA GLY A 130 -8.07 20.05 6.64
C GLY A 130 -7.03 19.39 5.72
N GLY A 131 -7.40 18.42 4.87
CA GLY A 131 -6.52 17.86 3.85
C GLY A 131 -5.73 16.61 4.28
N GLY A 132 -6.14 15.98 5.39
CA GLY A 132 -5.40 14.87 5.98
C GLY A 132 -4.22 15.32 6.84
N LEU A 133 -3.91 14.53 7.88
CA LEU A 133 -2.61 14.61 8.53
C LEU A 133 -1.56 14.07 7.54
N SER A 134 -1.21 14.86 6.53
CA SER A 134 -0.06 14.56 5.68
C SER A 134 1.18 14.85 6.51
N THR A 135 1.92 13.80 6.83
CA THR A 135 3.24 13.95 7.45
C THR A 135 4.26 13.95 6.33
N ASP A 136 5.05 15.01 6.24
CA ASP A 136 6.21 15.06 5.35
C ASP A 136 7.31 14.19 5.94
N TRP A 137 7.46 12.97 5.43
CA TRP A 137 8.46 12.02 5.90
C TRP A 137 9.89 12.50 5.69
N SER A 138 10.14 13.43 4.75
CA SER A 138 11.46 14.05 4.55
C SER A 138 11.84 15.01 5.69
N ARG A 139 10.86 15.42 6.50
CA ARG A 139 11.04 16.29 7.66
C ARG A 139 11.08 15.54 8.99
N ILE A 140 10.89 14.22 8.99
CA ILE A 140 11.11 13.39 10.18
C ILE A 140 12.62 13.19 10.34
N VAL A 141 13.24 14.04 11.16
CA VAL A 141 14.64 13.87 11.57
C VAL A 141 14.67 12.88 12.72
N GLY A 142 15.01 11.61 12.44
CA GLY A 142 15.27 10.64 13.50
C GLY A 142 14.80 9.23 13.22
N CYS A 143 15.54 8.50 12.39
CA CYS A 143 15.85 7.12 12.70
C CYS A 143 17.32 7.10 13.11
N ARG A 144 17.61 7.26 14.41
CA ARG A 144 18.89 6.74 14.92
C ARG A 144 18.70 5.24 14.91
N GLY A 145 19.34 4.57 13.96
CA GLY A 145 19.46 3.12 14.00
C GLY A 145 20.10 2.72 15.31
N GLU A 146 19.52 1.72 15.97
CA GLU A 146 20.28 0.83 16.84
C GLU A 146 20.97 -0.21 15.98
#